data_AF-A0A7G1ILS6-F1
#
_entry.id   AF-A0A7G1ILS6-F1
#
_cell.length_a   1.000
_cell.length_b   1.000
_cell.length_c   1.000
_cell.angle_alpha   90.00
_cell.angle_beta   90.00
_cell.angle_gamma   90.00
#
_symmetry.space_group_name_H-M   'P 1'
#
loop_
_entity.id
_entity.type
_entity.pdbx_description
1 polymer ?
#
loop_
_entity_poly.entity_id
_entity_poly.type
_entity_poly.pdbx_seq_one_letter_code
_entity_poly.pdbx_strand_id
1 'polypeptide(L)'
;MPFYGVNHLGGHLAADVYEHGPLPECVALLVSGGHTHLLHVRSLAEPIVELGSTVDDAAGEAYDKVARLLGLGYPGGRVLDDLARTCGREAAEIPCSRAA
;
A
#
# COMPACT_ATOMS: atom_id res chain seq x y z
N MET A 1 34.34 5.76 0.27
CA MET A 1 33.11 5.38 1.01
C MET A 1 32.56 4.10 0.40
N PRO A 2 32.07 3.15 1.19
CA PRO A 2 31.37 1.97 0.67
C PRO A 2 29.98 2.35 0.10
N PHE A 3 29.44 1.49 -0.78
CA PHE A 3 28.10 1.63 -1.36
C PHE A 3 27.30 0.35 -1.12
N TYR A 4 26.02 0.49 -0.76
CA TYR A 4 25.15 -0.64 -0.43
C TYR A 4 23.85 -0.56 -1.25
N GLY A 5 23.51 -1.66 -1.91
CA GLY A 5 22.18 -1.81 -2.53
C GLY A 5 21.16 -2.20 -1.46
N VAL A 6 20.00 -1.53 -1.47
CA VAL A 6 18.91 -1.78 -0.51
C VAL A 6 17.66 -2.17 -1.28
N ASN A 7 16.93 -3.17 -0.76
CA ASN A 7 15.65 -3.57 -1.32
C ASN A 7 14.58 -2.48 -1.03
N HIS A 8 13.88 -2.01 -2.06
CA HIS A 8 12.89 -0.94 -1.94
C HIS A 8 11.73 -1.30 -0.98
N LEU A 9 11.20 -2.53 -1.06
CA LEU A 9 10.11 -3.01 -0.18
C LEU A 9 10.61 -3.15 1.26
N GLY A 10 11.81 -3.69 1.45
CA GLY A 10 12.46 -3.75 2.76
C GLY A 10 12.67 -2.37 3.37
N GLY A 11 12.96 -1.36 2.55
CA GLY A 11 13.05 0.04 2.96
C GLY A 11 11.72 0.60 3.48
N HIS A 12 10.60 0.30 2.82
CA HIS A 12 9.27 0.69 3.30
C HIS A 12 8.94 0.06 4.65
N LEU A 13 9.24 -1.23 4.82
CA LEU A 13 9.02 -1.91 6.10
C LEU A 13 9.91 -1.34 7.20
N ALA A 14 11.17 -1.05 6.88
CA ALA A 14 12.12 -0.46 7.82
C ALA A 14 11.73 0.95 8.30
N ALA A 15 10.83 1.66 7.60
CA ALA A 15 10.36 2.96 8.03
C ALA A 15 9.64 2.89 9.39
N ASP A 16 8.87 1.82 9.64
CA ASP A 16 8.16 1.62 10.90
C ASP A 16 9.12 1.47 12.09
N VAL A 17 10.32 0.90 11.84
CA VAL A 17 11.33 0.68 12.87
C VAL A 17 11.84 1.98 13.47
N TYR A 18 11.82 3.06 12.71
CA TYR A 18 12.29 4.36 13.18
C TYR A 18 11.41 4.92 14.30
N GLU A 19 10.09 4.69 14.23
CA GLU A 19 9.12 5.21 15.20
C GLU A 19 8.79 4.20 16.30
N HIS A 20 8.67 2.91 15.96
CA HIS A 20 8.17 1.88 16.86
C HIS A 20 9.26 0.90 17.37
N GLY A 21 10.49 1.02 16.89
CA GLY A 21 11.59 0.12 17.24
C GLY A 21 11.57 -1.20 16.43
N PRO A 22 12.35 -2.21 16.82
CA PRO A 22 12.52 -3.43 16.02
C PRO A 22 11.18 -4.11 15.67
N LEU A 23 10.98 -4.40 14.38
CA LEU A 23 9.80 -5.15 13.93
C LEU A 23 9.85 -6.59 14.47
N PRO A 24 8.79 -7.08 15.14
CA PRO A 24 8.66 -8.49 15.45
C PRO A 24 8.41 -9.30 14.16
N GLU A 25 8.50 -10.62 14.24
CA GLU A 25 7.99 -11.47 13.15
C GLU A 25 6.51 -11.17 12.91
N CYS A 26 6.16 -10.76 11.70
CA CYS A 26 4.82 -10.26 11.39
C CYS A 26 4.43 -10.50 9.92
N VAL A 27 3.14 -10.29 9.65
CA VAL A 27 2.64 -10.10 8.29
C VAL A 27 2.46 -8.60 8.07
N ALA A 28 3.20 -8.04 7.13
CA ALA A 28 3.13 -6.64 6.76
C ALA A 28 2.25 -6.45 5.52
N LEU A 29 1.35 -5.47 5.58
CA LEU A 29 0.59 -4.98 4.44
C LEU A 29 1.29 -3.74 3.89
N LEU A 30 1.97 -3.87 2.75
CA LEU A 30 2.60 -2.75 2.08
C LEU A 30 1.63 -2.14 1.06
N VAL A 31 1.14 -0.93 1.36
CA VAL A 31 0.26 -0.16 0.46
C VAL A 31 0.90 1.17 0.12
N SER A 32 1.15 1.39 -1.17
CA SER A 32 1.68 2.65 -1.70
C SER A 32 1.06 2.97 -3.06
N GLY A 33 1.54 4.02 -3.73
CA GLY A 33 1.13 4.35 -5.09
C GLY A 33 1.35 3.22 -6.10
N GLY A 34 2.42 2.42 -5.95
CA GLY A 34 2.78 1.36 -6.91
C GLY A 34 2.93 -0.04 -6.31
N HIS A 35 2.60 -0.23 -5.03
CA HIS A 35 2.73 -1.52 -4.35
C HIS A 35 1.47 -1.82 -3.54
N THR A 36 0.99 -3.04 -3.63
CA THR A 36 -0.01 -3.61 -2.73
C THR A 36 0.36 -5.06 -2.52
N HIS A 37 1.08 -5.35 -1.42
CA HIS A 37 1.64 -6.68 -1.11
C HIS A 37 1.32 -7.09 0.33
N LEU A 38 1.10 -8.38 0.53
CA LEU A 38 1.16 -9.05 1.84
C LEU A 38 2.51 -9.76 1.94
N LEU A 39 3.29 -9.41 2.96
CA LEU A 39 4.67 -9.85 3.14
C LEU A 39 4.82 -10.52 4.52
N HIS A 40 5.36 -11.73 4.56
CA HIS A 40 5.81 -12.37 5.80
C HIS A 40 7.24 -11.93 6.10
N VAL A 41 7.40 -11.23 7.22
CA VAL A 41 8.65 -10.63 7.67
C VAL A 41 9.07 -11.34 8.94
N ARG A 42 10.13 -12.15 8.90
CA ARG A 42 10.73 -12.73 10.11
C ARG A 42 11.69 -11.75 10.77
N SER A 43 12.46 -11.07 9.95
CA SER A 43 13.43 -10.03 10.31
C SER A 43 13.77 -9.23 9.07
N LEU A 44 14.11 -7.94 9.22
CA LEU A 44 14.61 -7.11 8.11
C LEU A 44 16.00 -7.52 7.60
N ALA A 45 16.72 -8.35 8.37
CA ALA A 45 18.01 -8.91 7.97
C ALA A 45 17.88 -10.23 7.18
N GLU A 46 16.65 -10.79 7.11
CA GLU A 46 16.36 -12.03 6.40
C GLU A 46 15.57 -11.75 5.11
N PRO A 47 15.58 -12.70 4.14
CA PRO A 47 14.71 -12.59 2.97
C PRO A 47 13.24 -12.48 3.38
N ILE A 48 12.58 -11.43 2.89
CA ILE A 48 11.14 -11.22 3.07
C ILE A 48 10.40 -12.14 2.09
N VAL A 49 9.38 -12.85 2.60
CA VAL A 49 8.59 -13.79 1.80
C VAL A 49 7.29 -13.11 1.38
N GLU A 50 7.03 -13.04 0.08
CA GLU A 50 5.74 -12.56 -0.43
C GLU A 50 4.66 -13.63 -0.26
N LEU A 51 3.55 -13.25 0.36
CA LEU A 51 2.35 -14.09 0.51
C LEU A 51 1.32 -13.82 -0.59
N GLY A 52 1.33 -12.61 -1.14
CA GLY A 52 0.51 -12.22 -2.29
C GLY A 52 0.66 -10.74 -2.63
N SER A 53 0.25 -10.38 -3.83
CA SER A 53 0.23 -9.00 -4.31
C SER A 53 -1.06 -8.72 -5.06
N THR A 54 -1.31 -7.44 -5.37
CA THR A 54 -2.28 -7.09 -6.41
C THR A 54 -1.90 -7.75 -7.73
N VAL A 55 -2.91 -8.10 -8.53
CA VAL A 55 -2.75 -8.66 -9.88
C VAL A 55 -2.86 -7.56 -10.94
N ASP A 56 -3.47 -6.43 -10.58
CA ASP A 56 -3.71 -5.28 -11.45
C ASP A 56 -3.19 -3.99 -10.81
N ASP A 57 -4.07 -3.09 -10.39
CA ASP A 57 -3.70 -1.80 -9.85
C ASP A 57 -3.30 -1.92 -8.38
N ALA A 58 -2.25 -1.21 -7.98
CA ALA A 58 -2.01 -0.96 -6.56
C ALA A 58 -3.15 -0.10 -6.00
N ALA A 59 -3.44 -0.21 -4.71
CA ALA A 59 -4.52 0.55 -4.10
C ALA A 59 -4.31 2.07 -4.26
N GLY A 60 -3.08 2.57 -4.12
CA GLY A 60 -2.79 3.99 -4.37
C GLY A 60 -3.05 4.39 -5.82
N GLU A 61 -2.66 3.57 -6.79
CA GLU A 61 -2.94 3.78 -8.21
C GLU A 61 -4.44 3.80 -8.52
N ALA A 62 -5.21 2.89 -7.92
CA ALA A 62 -6.67 2.86 -8.06
C ALA A 62 -7.31 4.16 -7.54
N TYR A 63 -6.88 4.66 -6.38
CA TYR A 63 -7.34 5.96 -5.85
C TYR A 63 -7.01 7.11 -6.80
N ASP A 64 -5.78 7.14 -7.33
CA ASP A 64 -5.35 8.20 -8.25
C ASP A 64 -6.13 8.17 -9.58
N LYS A 65 -6.38 6.98 -10.13
CA LYS A 65 -7.18 6.81 -11.36
C LYS A 65 -8.62 7.25 -11.14
N VAL A 66 -9.25 6.85 -10.04
CA VAL A 66 -10.63 7.25 -9.72
C VAL A 66 -10.73 8.76 -9.51
N ALA A 67 -9.79 9.37 -8.78
CA ALA A 67 -9.76 10.82 -8.59
C ALA A 67 -9.65 11.56 -9.93
N ARG A 68 -8.81 11.06 -10.85
CA ARG A 68 -8.70 11.62 -12.19
C ARG A 68 -9.99 11.49 -13.00
N LEU A 69 -10.68 10.34 -12.92
CA LEU A 69 -11.98 10.14 -13.58
C LEU A 69 -13.05 11.11 -13.06
N LEU A 70 -13.00 11.44 -11.77
CA LEU A 70 -13.91 12.39 -11.13
C LEU A 70 -13.49 13.87 -11.29
N GLY A 71 -12.38 14.15 -11.99
CA GLY A 71 -11.89 15.52 -12.19
C GLY A 71 -11.26 16.17 -10.95
N LEU A 72 -10.82 15.36 -9.97
CA LEU A 72 -10.30 15.81 -8.67
C LEU A 72 -8.78 16.09 -8.67
N GLY A 73 -8.07 15.75 -9.74
CA GLY A 73 -6.62 15.96 -9.89
C GLY A 73 -5.76 14.81 -9.36
N TYR A 74 -4.48 15.09 -9.12
CA TYR A 74 -3.44 14.14 -8.66
C TYR A 74 -2.50 14.82 -7.65
N PRO A 75 -2.07 14.13 -6.57
CA PRO A 75 -2.48 12.79 -6.12
C PRO A 75 -3.90 12.80 -5.55
N GLY A 76 -4.65 11.75 -5.89
CA GLY A 76 -6.09 11.61 -5.63
C GLY A 76 -6.44 11.08 -4.25
N GLY A 77 -5.53 10.32 -3.63
CA GLY A 77 -5.75 9.61 -2.37
C GLY A 77 -6.41 10.46 -1.27
N ARG A 78 -5.77 11.59 -0.92
CA ARG A 78 -6.26 12.47 0.15
C ARG A 78 -7.60 13.12 -0.19
N VAL A 79 -7.79 13.55 -1.44
CA VAL A 79 -9.02 14.24 -1.86
C VAL A 79 -10.22 13.30 -1.77
N LEU A 80 -10.04 12.03 -2.17
CA LEU A 80 -11.07 11.01 -2.05
C LEU A 80 -11.39 10.67 -0.59
N ASP A 81 -10.38 10.54 0.28
CA ASP A 81 -10.60 10.26 1.71
C ASP A 81 -11.36 11.40 2.42
N ASP A 82 -11.02 12.66 2.10
CA ASP A 82 -11.73 13.83 2.65
C ASP A 82 -13.20 13.87 2.19
N LEU A 83 -13.45 13.61 0.90
CA LEU A 83 -14.82 13.55 0.36
C LEU A 83 -15.63 12.41 0.98
N ALA A 84 -15.02 11.23 1.15
CA ALA A 84 -15.66 10.05 1.70
C ALA A 84 -16.19 10.26 3.14
N ARG A 85 -15.62 11.19 3.91
CA ARG A 85 -16.10 11.54 5.26
C ARG A 85 -17.41 12.31 5.26
N THR A 86 -17.76 12.95 4.14
CA THR A 86 -18.92 13.85 4.00
C THR A 86 -20.01 13.31 3.08
N CYS A 87 -19.73 12.28 2.29
CA CYS A 87 -20.73 11.68 1.41
C CYS A 87 -21.78 10.88 2.21
N GLY A 88 -22.98 10.77 1.66
CA GLY A 88 -24.04 9.93 2.24
C GLY A 88 -23.62 8.46 2.29
N ARG A 89 -24.09 7.72 3.30
CA ARG A 89 -23.81 6.27 3.45
C ARG A 89 -24.51 5.36 2.44
N GLU A 90 -25.06 5.94 1.37
CA GLU A 90 -25.69 5.15 0.32
C GLU A 90 -24.57 4.44 -0.44
N ALA A 91 -24.42 3.15 -0.15
CA ALA A 91 -23.36 2.35 -0.75
C ALA A 91 -23.66 2.15 -2.23
N ALA A 92 -22.80 2.67 -3.10
CA ALA A 92 -22.73 2.17 -4.46
C ALA A 92 -22.23 0.72 -4.40
N GLU A 93 -22.85 -0.17 -5.17
CA GLU A 93 -22.33 -1.53 -5.34
C GLU A 93 -21.01 -1.47 -6.13
N ILE A 94 -19.89 -1.65 -5.44
CA ILE A 94 -18.57 -1.79 -6.06
C ILE A 94 -18.28 -3.29 -6.22
N PRO A 95 -17.98 -3.77 -7.44
CA PRO A 95 -17.70 -5.18 -7.66
C PRO A 95 -16.46 -5.61 -6.88
N CYS A 96 -16.55 -6.74 -6.18
CA CYS A 96 -15.40 -7.40 -5.59
C CYS A 96 -14.88 -8.44 -6.60
N SER A 97 -13.72 -8.17 -7.19
CA SER A 97 -13.03 -9.17 -8.01
C SER A 97 -12.63 -10.35 -7.12
N ARG A 98 -13.00 -11.56 -7.52
CA ARG A 98 -12.55 -12.76 -6.79
C ARG A 98 -11.06 -12.95 -7.09
N ALA A 99 -10.27 -13.16 -6.04
CA ALA A 99 -8.93 -13.71 -6.18
C ALA A 99 -9.04 -15.06 -6.92
N ALA A 100 -8.31 -15.20 -8.03
CA ALA A 100 -8.22 -16.43 -8.79
C ALA A 100 -7.28 -17.43 -8.12
#